data_AF-A0A2M7JPC0-F1
#
_entry.id   AF-A0A2M7JPC0-F1
#
_cell.length_a   1.000
_cell.length_b   1.000
_cell.length_c   1.000
_cell.angle_alpha   90.00
_cell.angle_beta   90.00
_cell.angle_gamma   90.00
#
_symmetry.space_group_name_H-M   'P 1'
#
loop_
_entity.id
_entity.type
_entity.pdbx_description
1 polymer ?
#
loop_
_entity_poly.entity_id
_entity_poly.type
_entity_poly.pdbx_seq_one_letter_code
_entity_poly.pdbx_strand_id
1 'polypeptide(L)'
;MASILQVNNIEVVYKDVILVLKGMSLDVEEGKIVTILGNNGAGKMLIVALEETKPGDKILVASYGSGSDALLFQVTEKIKELKNKGKLKKYMGEKEELKSYEKFLSFRGILPKEIGIRVEEIAPTSLSLQWREQKAILELVGSRCKVCGTPQFPQERICINPDCGTVDQMEDYPFSDKKGKLFTYTGDNLTFSEDPPALYGIVDFEGGGRYWFDITDCRLESLKVGQPVQMTFRRKYQDQTRSIYGYFWKAMPIR
;
A
#
# COMPACT_ATOMS: atom_id res chain seq x y z
N MET A 1 -21.94 6.58 -38.94
CA MET A 1 -22.03 7.53 -37.81
C MET A 1 -20.79 8.41 -37.85
N ALA A 2 -20.90 9.71 -37.62
CA ALA A 2 -19.77 10.65 -37.77
C ALA A 2 -18.87 10.63 -36.52
N SER A 3 -17.55 10.66 -36.73
CA SER A 3 -16.57 10.84 -35.65
C SER A 3 -16.72 12.27 -35.11
N ILE A 4 -16.88 12.42 -33.80
CA ILE A 4 -16.94 13.71 -33.11
C ILE A 4 -15.53 14.22 -32.75
N LEU A 5 -14.53 13.35 -32.68
CA LEU A 5 -13.14 13.72 -32.46
C LEU A 5 -12.22 12.72 -33.17
N GLN A 6 -11.35 13.23 -34.04
CA GLN A 6 -10.31 12.46 -34.69
C GLN A 6 -8.95 13.00 -34.26
N VAL A 7 -8.07 12.12 -33.78
CA VAL A 7 -6.72 12.46 -33.36
C VAL A 7 -5.74 11.59 -34.12
N ASN A 8 -4.73 12.20 -34.74
CA ASN A 8 -3.78 11.49 -35.58
C ASN A 8 -2.36 11.64 -35.04
N ASN A 9 -1.60 10.54 -35.06
CA ASN A 9 -0.17 10.52 -34.80
C ASN A 9 0.26 11.12 -33.44
N ILE A 10 -0.47 10.78 -32.37
CA ILE A 10 -0.13 11.19 -31.01
C ILE A 10 1.22 10.60 -30.62
N GLU A 11 2.12 11.47 -30.20
CA GLU A 11 3.38 11.13 -29.55
C GLU A 11 3.44 11.78 -28.17
N VAL A 12 3.92 11.04 -27.17
CA VAL A 12 4.10 11.55 -25.81
C VAL A 12 5.47 11.13 -25.33
N VAL A 13 6.31 12.11 -24.97
CA VAL A 13 7.64 11.88 -24.40
C VAL A 13 7.62 12.38 -22.95
N TYR A 14 7.98 11.50 -22.02
CA TYR A 14 8.09 11.82 -20.60
C TYR A 14 9.52 12.25 -20.25
N LYS A 15 9.65 13.41 -19.60
CA LYS A 15 10.94 14.05 -19.25
C LYS A 15 11.93 14.10 -20.41
N ASP A 16 11.43 14.30 -21.64
CA ASP A 16 12.21 14.42 -22.88
C ASP A 16 13.11 13.22 -23.25
N VAL A 17 12.99 12.09 -22.52
CA VAL A 17 13.87 10.93 -22.70
C VAL A 17 13.09 9.65 -22.98
N ILE A 18 11.85 9.54 -22.46
CA ILE A 18 11.08 8.29 -22.53
C ILE A 18 9.88 8.48 -23.45
N LEU A 19 9.91 7.91 -24.65
CA LEU A 19 8.76 7.88 -25.56
C LEU A 19 7.69 6.90 -25.03
N VAL A 20 6.55 7.44 -24.58
CA VAL A 20 5.45 6.69 -23.94
C VAL A 20 4.33 6.37 -24.92
N LEU A 21 4.04 7.26 -25.88
CA LEU A 21 3.14 7.00 -27.01
C LEU A 21 3.90 7.36 -28.30
N LYS A 22 3.77 6.54 -29.33
CA LYS A 22 4.41 6.77 -30.64
C LYS A 22 3.40 6.52 -31.77
N GLY A 23 3.10 7.57 -32.53
CA GLY A 23 2.30 7.51 -33.75
C GLY A 23 0.89 6.95 -33.59
N MET A 24 0.23 7.22 -32.46
CA MET A 24 -1.07 6.64 -32.17
C MET A 24 -2.21 7.53 -32.70
N SER A 25 -3.10 6.97 -33.52
CA SER A 25 -4.29 7.66 -34.03
C SER A 25 -5.57 7.04 -33.47
N LEU A 26 -6.61 7.84 -33.20
CA LEU A 26 -7.92 7.37 -32.74
C LEU A 26 -9.07 8.23 -33.26
N ASP A 27 -10.24 7.60 -33.36
CA ASP A 27 -11.52 8.22 -33.68
C ASP A 27 -12.50 8.01 -32.51
N VAL A 28 -13.22 9.05 -32.14
CA VAL A 28 -14.24 9.03 -31.09
C VAL A 28 -15.58 9.31 -31.74
N GLU A 29 -16.50 8.36 -31.67
CA GLU A 29 -17.88 8.52 -32.13
C GLU A 29 -18.78 9.09 -31.02
N GLU A 30 -19.89 9.71 -31.42
CA GLU A 30 -20.87 10.25 -30.49
C GLU A 30 -21.40 9.17 -29.53
N GLY A 31 -21.39 9.44 -28.22
CA GLY A 31 -21.81 8.51 -27.18
C GLY A 31 -20.79 7.42 -26.80
N LYS A 32 -19.57 7.42 -27.38
CA LYS A 32 -18.49 6.50 -27.00
C LYS A 32 -17.43 7.17 -26.13
N ILE A 33 -16.90 6.42 -25.15
CA ILE A 33 -15.73 6.80 -24.36
C ILE A 33 -14.54 6.00 -24.90
N VAL A 34 -13.50 6.69 -25.37
CA VAL A 34 -12.25 6.09 -25.85
C VAL A 34 -11.13 6.42 -24.86
N THR A 35 -10.40 5.42 -24.37
CA THR A 35 -9.29 5.59 -23.41
C THR A 35 -8.03 4.92 -23.94
N ILE A 36 -6.90 5.64 -23.88
CA ILE A 36 -5.58 5.12 -24.23
C ILE A 36 -4.96 4.47 -22.98
N LEU A 37 -4.53 3.21 -23.11
CA LEU A 37 -3.98 2.43 -22.00
C LEU A 37 -2.54 2.02 -22.33
N GLY A 38 -1.57 2.54 -21.57
CA GLY A 38 -0.17 2.16 -21.68
C GLY A 38 0.19 0.90 -20.88
N ASN A 39 1.49 0.59 -20.82
CA ASN A 39 2.10 -0.56 -20.12
C ASN A 39 1.84 -0.64 -18.60
N ASN A 40 0.98 0.23 -18.06
CA ASN A 40 0.56 0.26 -16.67
C ASN A 40 -0.68 -0.60 -16.38
N GLY A 41 -1.18 -1.35 -17.38
CA GLY A 41 -2.27 -2.32 -17.25
C GLY A 41 -3.65 -1.67 -17.13
N ALA A 42 -4.64 -2.26 -17.79
CA ALA A 42 -6.01 -1.74 -17.84
C ALA A 42 -6.65 -1.60 -16.44
N GLY A 43 -6.22 -2.39 -15.45
CA GLY A 43 -6.75 -2.38 -14.09
C GLY A 43 -6.56 -1.06 -13.33
N LYS A 44 -5.43 -0.37 -13.47
CA LYS A 44 -5.21 0.92 -12.77
C LYS A 44 -6.10 2.02 -13.34
N MET A 45 -6.32 1.99 -14.64
CA MET A 45 -7.15 2.97 -15.35
C MET A 45 -8.64 2.74 -15.09
N LEU A 46 -9.05 1.48 -14.87
CA LEU A 46 -10.38 1.17 -14.35
C LEU A 46 -10.63 1.83 -12.99
N ILE A 47 -9.65 1.85 -12.08
CA ILE A 47 -9.79 2.53 -10.77
C ILE A 47 -10.07 4.03 -10.98
N VAL A 48 -9.32 4.69 -11.88
CA VAL A 48 -9.54 6.12 -12.19
C VAL A 48 -10.94 6.35 -12.75
N ALA A 49 -11.39 5.52 -13.69
CA ALA A 49 -12.71 5.63 -14.28
C ALA A 49 -13.82 5.50 -13.22
N LEU A 50 -13.68 4.53 -12.30
CA LEU A 50 -14.67 4.28 -11.25
C LEU A 50 -14.88 5.50 -10.31
N GLU A 51 -13.87 6.35 -10.12
CA GLU A 51 -13.98 7.55 -9.28
C GLU A 51 -14.89 8.64 -9.85
N GLU A 52 -15.09 8.66 -11.16
CA GLU A 52 -15.84 9.70 -11.88
C GLU A 52 -17.20 9.21 -12.40
N THR A 53 -17.42 7.89 -12.40
CA THR A 53 -18.65 7.27 -12.91
C THR A 53 -19.87 7.41 -12.00
N LYS A 54 -21.05 7.31 -12.61
CA LYS A 54 -22.37 7.35 -11.99
C LYS A 54 -23.13 6.05 -12.27
N PRO A 55 -24.14 5.70 -11.45
CA PRO A 55 -25.01 4.56 -11.75
C PRO A 55 -25.60 4.67 -13.15
N GLY A 56 -25.55 3.58 -13.91
CA GLY A 56 -26.00 3.52 -15.31
C GLY A 56 -24.89 3.72 -16.33
N ASP A 57 -23.73 4.27 -15.95
CA ASP A 57 -22.59 4.40 -16.86
C ASP A 57 -22.07 3.02 -17.30
N LYS A 58 -21.54 2.94 -18.51
CA LYS A 58 -20.89 1.75 -19.05
C LYS A 58 -19.39 1.97 -19.13
N ILE A 59 -18.60 1.02 -18.66
CA ILE A 59 -17.14 1.06 -18.69
C ILE A 59 -16.64 -0.10 -19.53
N LEU A 60 -15.97 0.21 -20.64
CA LEU A 60 -15.25 -0.80 -21.43
C LEU A 60 -13.78 -0.81 -21.00
N VAL A 61 -13.32 -1.97 -20.53
CA VAL A 61 -11.92 -2.21 -20.20
C VAL A 61 -11.35 -3.11 -21.27
N ALA A 62 -10.52 -2.55 -22.16
CA ALA A 62 -9.79 -3.30 -23.15
C ALA A 62 -8.33 -3.45 -22.71
N SER A 63 -7.81 -4.68 -22.70
CA SER A 63 -6.40 -4.96 -22.45
C SER A 63 -5.75 -5.47 -23.72
N TYR A 64 -4.51 -5.04 -23.96
CA TYR A 64 -3.70 -5.48 -25.08
C TYR A 64 -2.27 -5.77 -24.58
N GLY A 65 -1.72 -6.92 -24.94
CA GLY A 65 -0.42 -7.43 -24.49
C GLY A 65 -0.08 -8.76 -25.18
N SER A 66 0.22 -9.82 -24.42
CA SER A 66 0.39 -11.21 -24.94
C SER A 66 -0.97 -11.86 -25.33
N GLY A 67 -1.91 -11.06 -25.84
CA GLY A 67 -3.32 -11.36 -26.06
C GLY A 67 -4.15 -10.07 -26.00
N SER A 68 -5.46 -10.17 -26.23
CA SER A 68 -6.39 -9.06 -26.02
C SER A 68 -7.70 -9.51 -25.40
N ASP A 69 -8.11 -8.85 -24.33
CA ASP A 69 -9.35 -9.09 -23.61
C ASP A 69 -10.16 -7.79 -23.55
N ALA A 70 -11.48 -7.90 -23.66
CA ALA A 70 -12.40 -6.77 -23.51
C ALA A 70 -13.52 -7.12 -22.53
N LEU A 71 -13.67 -6.32 -21.48
CA LEU A 71 -14.69 -6.47 -20.46
C LEU A 71 -15.59 -5.24 -20.45
N LEU A 72 -16.91 -5.43 -20.54
CA LEU A 72 -17.89 -4.36 -20.45
C LEU A 72 -18.61 -4.44 -19.10
N PHE A 73 -18.50 -3.38 -18.32
CA PHE A 73 -19.15 -3.24 -17.02
C PHE A 73 -20.28 -2.22 -17.09
N GLN A 74 -21.34 -2.47 -16.33
CA GLN A 74 -22.37 -1.47 -16.05
C GLN A 74 -22.29 -1.07 -14.57
N VAL A 75 -22.18 0.23 -14.33
CA VAL A 75 -22.06 0.78 -12.98
C VAL A 75 -23.42 0.70 -12.29
N THR A 76 -23.43 0.09 -11.10
CA THR A 76 -24.63 -0.08 -10.28
C THR A 76 -24.70 0.99 -9.19
N GLU A 77 -25.85 1.09 -8.51
CA GLU A 77 -26.05 1.98 -7.36
C GLU A 77 -25.03 1.77 -6.23
N LYS A 78 -24.42 0.58 -6.13
CA LYS A 78 -23.38 0.25 -5.15
C LYS A 78 -22.12 1.12 -5.29
N ILE A 79 -21.92 1.79 -6.43
CA ILE A 79 -20.82 2.76 -6.58
C ILE A 79 -20.90 3.90 -5.55
N LYS A 80 -22.09 4.22 -5.03
CA LYS A 80 -22.27 5.23 -3.98
C LYS A 80 -21.62 4.84 -2.65
N GLU A 81 -21.45 3.55 -2.39
CA GLU A 81 -20.79 3.03 -1.18
C GLU A 81 -19.26 3.22 -1.23
N LEU A 82 -18.67 3.40 -2.42
CA LEU A 82 -17.23 3.57 -2.61
C LEU A 82 -16.69 4.97 -2.22
N LYS A 83 -17.53 5.87 -1.71
CA LYS A 83 -17.22 7.31 -1.62
C LYS A 83 -16.15 7.76 -0.62
N ASN A 84 -15.60 6.89 0.24
CA ASN A 84 -14.69 7.32 1.32
C ASN A 84 -13.37 6.53 1.47
N LYS A 85 -13.07 5.56 0.60
CA LYS A 85 -11.76 4.91 0.60
C LYS A 85 -10.86 5.64 -0.40
N GLY A 86 -9.65 6.03 0.01
CA GLY A 86 -8.82 7.05 -0.64
C GLY A 86 -8.84 7.04 -2.16
N LYS A 87 -9.13 8.20 -2.75
CA LYS A 87 -9.11 8.42 -4.19
C LYS A 87 -7.67 8.40 -4.70
N LEU A 88 -7.39 7.80 -5.85
CA LEU A 88 -6.10 7.87 -6.54
C LEU A 88 -5.65 9.32 -6.70
N LYS A 89 -6.56 10.24 -7.04
CA LYS A 89 -6.24 11.68 -7.10
C LYS A 89 -5.68 12.23 -5.79
N LYS A 90 -6.22 11.78 -4.65
CA LYS A 90 -5.69 12.14 -3.31
C LYS A 90 -4.27 11.60 -3.14
N TYR A 91 -4.05 10.32 -3.43
CA TYR A 91 -2.72 9.70 -3.32
C TYR A 91 -1.70 10.30 -4.28
N MET A 92 -2.11 10.74 -5.48
CA MET A 92 -1.24 11.46 -6.40
C MET A 92 -0.76 12.81 -5.85
N GLY A 93 -1.54 13.43 -4.97
CA GLY A 93 -1.15 14.64 -4.23
C GLY A 93 -0.21 14.34 -3.04
N GLU A 94 -0.21 13.12 -2.52
CA GLU A 94 0.60 12.68 -1.38
C GLU A 94 1.96 12.07 -1.82
N LYS A 95 2.30 12.12 -3.11
CA LYS A 95 3.58 11.61 -3.61
C LYS A 95 4.76 12.47 -3.14
N GLU A 96 5.92 11.84 -2.99
CA GLU A 96 7.21 12.53 -2.87
C GLU A 96 8.03 12.25 -4.14
N GLU A 97 8.57 13.29 -4.76
CA GLU A 97 9.41 13.10 -5.94
C GLU A 97 10.78 12.57 -5.54
N LEU A 98 11.17 11.45 -6.15
CA LEU A 98 12.50 10.90 -5.99
C LEU A 98 13.49 11.75 -6.81
N LYS A 99 14.23 12.61 -6.10
CA LYS A 99 15.12 13.60 -6.73
C LYS A 99 16.38 12.99 -7.36
N SER A 100 16.81 11.82 -6.90
CA SER A 100 18.03 11.14 -7.37
C SER A 100 17.68 9.93 -8.21
N TYR A 101 18.27 9.85 -9.40
CA TYR A 101 18.13 8.69 -10.28
C TYR A 101 18.93 7.49 -9.75
N GLU A 102 20.06 7.74 -9.09
CA GLU A 102 20.87 6.72 -8.43
C GLU A 102 20.07 6.03 -7.33
N LYS A 103 19.29 6.78 -6.56
CA LYS A 103 18.37 6.24 -5.55
C LYS A 103 17.29 5.36 -6.19
N PHE A 104 16.78 5.76 -7.36
CA PHE A 104 15.87 4.91 -8.13
C PHE A 104 16.55 3.60 -8.56
N LEU A 105 17.75 3.66 -9.15
CA LEU A 105 18.49 2.47 -9.58
C LEU A 105 18.82 1.54 -8.40
N SER A 106 19.19 2.11 -7.26
CA SER A 106 19.41 1.43 -5.99
C SER A 106 18.15 0.68 -5.50
N PHE A 107 16.99 1.34 -5.48
CA PHE A 107 15.72 0.73 -5.05
C PHE A 107 15.25 -0.37 -6.02
N ARG A 108 15.63 -0.26 -7.29
CA ARG A 108 15.34 -1.27 -8.32
C ARG A 108 16.33 -2.44 -8.32
N GLY A 109 17.38 -2.38 -7.50
CA GLY A 109 18.44 -3.39 -7.48
C GLY A 109 19.29 -3.42 -8.75
N ILE A 110 19.30 -2.34 -9.53
CA ILE A 110 20.11 -2.22 -10.75
C ILE A 110 21.54 -1.80 -10.40
N LEU A 111 21.68 -0.91 -9.42
CA LEU A 111 22.98 -0.52 -8.89
C LEU A 111 23.37 -1.48 -7.76
N PRO A 112 24.57 -2.09 -7.78
CA PRO A 112 25.07 -2.88 -6.66
C PRO A 112 25.29 -1.99 -5.43
N LYS A 113 24.96 -2.51 -4.25
CA LYS A 113 24.98 -1.77 -2.98
C LYS A 113 25.77 -2.57 -1.96
N GLU A 114 26.60 -1.88 -1.20
CA GLU A 114 27.16 -2.42 0.04
C GLU A 114 26.10 -2.27 1.13
N ILE A 115 25.62 -3.40 1.65
CA ILE A 115 24.49 -3.46 2.59
C ILE A 115 24.96 -3.66 4.03
N GLY A 116 26.26 -3.92 4.23
CA GLY A 116 26.89 -4.06 5.52
C GLY A 116 26.60 -5.39 6.22
N ILE A 117 27.41 -5.68 7.24
CA ILE A 117 27.45 -6.98 7.95
C ILE A 117 26.09 -7.37 8.55
N ARG A 118 25.26 -6.39 8.94
CA ARG A 118 23.93 -6.63 9.56
C ARG A 118 22.89 -7.23 8.62
N VAL A 119 23.18 -7.35 7.32
CA VAL A 119 22.26 -7.90 6.30
C VAL A 119 22.79 -9.21 5.72
N GLU A 120 24.02 -9.60 6.06
CA GLU A 120 24.61 -10.85 5.57
C GLU A 120 23.83 -12.08 6.08
N GLU A 121 23.23 -11.97 7.27
CA GLU A 121 22.39 -13.01 7.83
C GLU A 121 20.90 -12.81 7.47
N ILE A 122 20.47 -13.47 6.39
CA ILE A 122 19.05 -13.52 6.03
C ILE A 122 18.38 -14.63 6.84
N ALA A 123 17.65 -14.25 7.89
CA ALA A 123 16.85 -15.18 8.67
C ALA A 123 15.85 -15.92 7.75
N PRO A 124 15.76 -17.25 7.81
CA PRO A 124 14.87 -18.02 6.94
C PRO A 124 13.41 -17.70 7.23
N THR A 125 12.63 -17.50 6.17
CA THR A 125 11.18 -17.31 6.32
C THR A 125 10.53 -18.63 6.77
N SER A 126 10.03 -18.66 8.01
CA SER A 126 9.28 -19.83 8.51
C SER A 126 7.84 -19.82 8.00
N LEU A 127 7.59 -20.56 6.92
CA LEU A 127 6.25 -20.68 6.31
C LEU A 127 5.19 -21.21 7.28
N SER A 128 5.58 -22.13 8.18
CA SER A 128 4.66 -22.68 9.18
C SER A 128 4.23 -21.63 10.22
N LEU A 129 5.14 -20.74 10.63
CA LEU A 129 4.81 -19.60 11.50
C LEU A 129 3.95 -18.59 10.76
N GLN A 130 4.29 -18.27 9.51
CA GLN A 130 3.48 -17.35 8.70
C GLN A 130 2.05 -17.84 8.52
N TRP A 131 1.85 -19.16 8.32
CA TRP A 131 0.52 -19.75 8.24
C TRP A 131 -0.26 -19.63 9.56
N ARG A 132 0.38 -19.91 10.70
CA ARG A 132 -0.27 -19.82 12.03
C ARG A 132 -0.62 -18.38 12.40
N GLU A 133 0.30 -17.46 12.15
CA GLU A 133 0.19 -16.03 12.50
C GLU A 133 -0.39 -15.18 11.36
N GLN A 134 -1.01 -15.80 10.35
CA GLN A 134 -1.46 -15.11 9.13
C GLN A 134 -2.42 -13.96 9.44
N LYS A 135 -3.27 -14.11 10.47
CA LYS A 135 -4.19 -13.06 10.94
C LYS A 135 -3.44 -11.84 11.47
N ALA A 136 -2.42 -12.05 12.30
CA ALA A 136 -1.59 -10.96 12.79
C ALA A 136 -0.76 -10.31 11.67
N ILE A 137 -0.24 -11.12 10.74
CA ILE A 137 0.67 -10.67 9.68
C ILE A 137 -0.05 -9.94 8.55
N LEU A 138 -1.13 -10.52 8.02
CA LEU A 138 -1.84 -10.03 6.83
C LEU A 138 -2.98 -9.08 7.19
N GLU A 139 -3.68 -9.33 8.30
CA GLU A 139 -4.90 -8.58 8.65
C GLU A 139 -4.70 -7.60 9.82
N LEU A 140 -3.54 -7.65 10.49
CA LEU A 140 -3.24 -6.93 11.73
C LEU A 140 -4.29 -7.22 12.83
N VAL A 141 -4.66 -8.48 12.96
CA VAL A 141 -5.59 -8.94 14.00
C VAL A 141 -4.79 -9.38 15.22
N GLY A 142 -5.10 -8.77 16.36
CA GLY A 142 -4.66 -9.23 17.68
C GLY A 142 -5.82 -9.84 18.44
N SER A 143 -5.86 -9.59 19.74
CA SER A 143 -6.93 -10.10 20.61
C SER A 143 -7.53 -9.02 21.48
N ARG A 144 -8.80 -9.18 21.85
CA ARG A 144 -9.47 -8.42 22.90
C ARG A 144 -9.97 -9.38 23.96
N CYS A 145 -9.73 -9.04 25.22
CA CYS A 145 -10.25 -9.81 26.36
C CYS A 145 -11.77 -9.68 26.44
N LYS A 146 -12.49 -10.80 26.49
CA LYS A 146 -13.95 -10.84 26.64
C LYS A 146 -14.43 -10.41 28.02
N VAL A 147 -13.56 -10.48 29.03
CA VAL A 147 -13.90 -10.17 30.43
C VAL A 147 -13.71 -8.68 30.73
N CYS A 148 -12.52 -8.13 30.48
CA CYS A 148 -12.18 -6.74 30.81
C CYS A 148 -12.12 -5.80 29.60
N GLY A 149 -12.26 -6.32 28.38
CA GLY A 149 -12.25 -5.51 27.15
C GLY A 149 -10.88 -5.03 26.69
N THR A 150 -9.77 -5.36 27.38
CA THR A 150 -8.42 -4.91 27.02
C THR A 150 -7.99 -5.46 25.65
N PRO A 151 -7.69 -4.60 24.66
CA PRO A 151 -7.10 -5.02 23.40
C PRO A 151 -5.58 -5.18 23.53
N GLN A 152 -5.04 -6.20 22.88
CA GLN A 152 -3.62 -6.54 22.89
C GLN A 152 -3.18 -7.08 21.51
N PHE A 153 -1.98 -6.66 21.09
CA PHE A 153 -1.31 -7.14 19.89
C PHE A 153 0.15 -7.45 20.24
N PRO A 154 0.71 -8.60 19.82
CA PRO A 154 0.08 -9.67 19.04
C PRO A 154 -1.02 -10.44 19.78
N GLN A 155 -1.62 -11.43 19.12
CA GLN A 155 -2.61 -12.30 19.76
C GLN A 155 -1.94 -13.11 20.87
N GLU A 156 -2.52 -13.04 22.07
CA GLU A 156 -1.99 -13.71 23.26
C GLU A 156 -3.13 -14.43 23.98
N ARG A 157 -2.85 -15.61 24.56
CA ARG A 157 -3.87 -16.42 25.26
C ARG A 157 -4.23 -15.88 26.64
N ILE A 158 -3.33 -15.10 27.24
CA ILE A 158 -3.48 -14.55 28.59
C ILE A 158 -3.71 -13.05 28.48
N CYS A 159 -4.63 -12.52 29.27
CA CYS A 159 -4.87 -11.08 29.30
C CYS A 159 -3.68 -10.34 29.87
N ILE A 160 -3.15 -9.36 29.14
CA ILE A 160 -2.02 -8.53 29.60
C ILE A 160 -2.40 -7.56 30.73
N ASN A 161 -3.71 -7.35 30.97
CA ASN A 161 -4.17 -6.49 32.04
C ASN A 161 -3.86 -7.17 33.41
N PRO A 162 -3.01 -6.54 34.26
CA PRO A 162 -2.58 -7.13 35.52
C PRO A 162 -3.74 -7.41 36.48
N ASP A 163 -4.84 -6.66 36.38
CA ASP A 163 -6.03 -6.83 37.22
C ASP A 163 -6.98 -7.93 36.71
N CYS A 164 -6.74 -8.47 35.52
CA CYS A 164 -7.60 -9.48 34.90
C CYS A 164 -6.94 -10.86 34.81
N GLY A 165 -5.81 -10.96 34.09
CA GLY A 165 -5.06 -12.22 33.95
C GLY A 165 -5.84 -13.43 33.40
N THR A 166 -7.03 -13.24 32.83
CA THR A 166 -7.86 -14.36 32.33
C THR A 166 -7.18 -15.08 31.18
N VAL A 167 -7.41 -16.39 31.10
CA VAL A 167 -6.79 -17.29 30.13
C VAL A 167 -7.85 -17.81 29.17
N ASP A 168 -7.53 -17.82 27.87
CA ASP A 168 -8.38 -18.35 26.79
C ASP A 168 -9.75 -17.66 26.64
N GLN A 169 -9.93 -16.48 27.23
CA GLN A 169 -11.14 -15.64 27.10
C GLN A 169 -10.89 -14.46 26.17
N MET A 170 -10.41 -14.75 24.96
CA MET A 170 -10.06 -13.77 23.94
C MET A 170 -10.97 -13.87 22.71
N GLU A 171 -11.15 -12.76 22.03
CA GLU A 171 -11.74 -12.68 20.69
C GLU A 171 -10.83 -11.89 19.74
N ASP A 172 -10.97 -12.16 18.45
CA ASP A 172 -10.22 -11.46 17.40
C ASP A 172 -10.54 -9.96 17.45
N TYR A 173 -9.49 -9.14 17.40
CA TYR A 173 -9.62 -7.69 17.38
C TYR A 173 -8.75 -7.09 16.26
N PRO A 174 -9.35 -6.60 15.16
CA PRO A 174 -8.60 -6.00 14.06
C PRO A 174 -8.06 -4.63 14.45
N PHE A 175 -6.79 -4.37 14.16
CA PHE A 175 -6.15 -3.07 14.34
C PHE A 175 -5.89 -2.34 13.02
N SER A 176 -6.07 -3.01 11.88
CA SER A 176 -5.71 -2.51 10.54
C SER A 176 -6.44 -1.24 10.12
N ASP A 177 -7.69 -1.06 10.56
CA ASP A 177 -8.53 0.11 10.27
C ASP A 177 -8.49 1.18 11.38
N LYS A 178 -7.75 0.93 12.46
CA LYS A 178 -7.68 1.85 13.60
C LYS A 178 -6.59 2.89 13.39
N LYS A 179 -6.92 4.12 13.78
CA LYS A 179 -5.92 5.18 13.91
C LYS A 179 -5.09 4.92 15.17
N GLY A 180 -3.86 5.37 15.13
CA GLY A 180 -2.96 5.33 16.27
C GLY A 180 -2.31 6.67 16.51
N LYS A 181 -1.63 6.77 17.65
CA LYS A 181 -0.82 7.90 18.07
C LYS A 181 0.60 7.41 18.27
N LEU A 182 1.56 8.12 17.69
CA LEU A 182 2.96 7.75 17.84
C LEU A 182 3.44 8.04 19.27
N PHE A 183 3.67 7.01 20.08
CA PHE A 183 4.10 7.15 21.47
C PHE A 183 5.58 7.55 21.57
N THR A 184 6.43 6.89 20.79
CA THR A 184 7.86 7.23 20.65
C THR A 184 8.37 6.73 19.32
N TYR A 185 9.47 7.29 18.82
CA TYR A 185 10.11 6.89 17.56
C TYR A 185 11.61 7.13 17.61
N THR A 186 12.33 6.49 16.68
CA THR A 186 13.76 6.71 16.47
C THR A 186 14.11 6.54 14.99
N GLY A 187 15.26 7.08 14.59
CA GLY A 187 15.89 6.83 13.30
C GLY A 187 17.21 6.10 13.49
N ASP A 188 17.24 4.84 13.06
CA ASP A 188 18.43 3.98 13.17
C ASP A 188 19.25 4.05 11.87
N ASN A 189 20.49 4.53 11.98
CA ASN A 189 21.43 4.64 10.86
C ASN A 189 22.32 3.40 10.70
N LEU A 190 22.29 2.47 11.66
CA LEU A 190 23.12 1.27 11.66
C LEU A 190 22.38 0.08 11.04
N THR A 191 21.07 -0.01 11.25
CA THR A 191 20.24 -1.03 10.62
C THR A 191 20.04 -0.69 9.16
N PHE A 192 20.24 -1.69 8.29
CA PHE A 192 20.00 -1.52 6.88
C PHE A 192 18.54 -1.20 6.59
N SER A 193 18.34 -0.15 5.82
CA SER A 193 17.08 0.22 5.20
C SER A 193 17.39 0.60 3.76
N GLU A 194 16.48 0.26 2.86
CA GLU A 194 16.56 0.72 1.48
C GLU A 194 16.58 2.26 1.43
N ASP A 195 15.77 2.91 2.27
CA ASP A 195 15.75 4.37 2.44
C ASP A 195 16.23 4.70 3.86
N PRO A 196 17.54 4.88 4.11
CA PRO A 196 18.05 5.19 5.44
C PRO A 196 17.71 6.63 5.87
N PRO A 197 17.53 6.89 7.18
CA PRO A 197 17.61 5.92 8.29
C PRO A 197 16.38 4.99 8.37
N ALA A 198 16.54 3.82 8.99
CA ALA A 198 15.42 2.96 9.32
C ALA A 198 14.55 3.64 10.40
N LEU A 199 13.30 3.94 10.08
CA LEU A 199 12.37 4.59 11.00
C LEU A 199 11.46 3.54 11.65
N TYR A 200 11.40 3.54 12.97
CA TYR A 200 10.46 2.70 13.73
C TYR A 200 10.06 3.38 15.04
N GLY A 201 8.94 2.94 15.59
CA GLY A 201 8.38 3.52 16.80
C GLY A 201 7.28 2.68 17.43
N ILE A 202 6.81 3.13 18.58
CA ILE A 202 5.71 2.52 19.30
C ILE A 202 4.43 3.28 18.98
N VAL A 203 3.36 2.57 18.62
CA VAL A 203 2.06 3.14 18.28
C VAL A 203 1.03 2.73 19.32
N ASP A 204 0.31 3.72 19.85
CA ASP A 204 -0.85 3.55 20.70
C ASP A 204 -2.12 3.63 19.86
N PHE A 205 -2.93 2.57 19.83
CA PHE A 205 -4.15 2.55 19.03
C PHE A 205 -5.33 3.22 19.73
N GLU A 206 -6.20 3.86 18.95
CA GLU A 206 -7.51 4.29 19.42
C GLU A 206 -8.32 3.07 19.87
N GLY A 207 -8.84 3.12 21.10
CA GLY A 207 -9.53 1.99 21.74
C GLY A 207 -8.61 1.06 22.53
N GLY A 208 -7.29 1.30 22.55
CA GLY A 208 -6.32 0.53 23.33
C GLY A 208 -5.50 -0.45 22.49
N GLY A 209 -4.42 -0.94 23.08
CA GLY A 209 -3.38 -1.73 22.40
C GLY A 209 -2.17 -0.87 22.01
N ARG A 210 -0.99 -1.47 22.15
CA ARG A 210 0.30 -0.82 21.90
C ARG A 210 1.25 -1.82 21.25
N TYR A 211 1.89 -1.43 20.15
CA TYR A 211 2.91 -2.28 19.54
C TYR A 211 3.97 -1.46 18.78
N TRP A 212 5.10 -2.11 18.51
CA TRP A 212 6.21 -1.54 17.75
C TRP A 212 6.04 -1.77 16.25
N PHE A 213 6.20 -0.72 15.45
CA PHE A 213 6.09 -0.76 13.99
C PHE A 213 7.19 0.06 13.31
N ASP A 214 7.60 -0.40 12.14
CA ASP A 214 8.31 0.46 11.19
C ASP A 214 7.41 1.63 10.78
N ILE A 215 8.01 2.79 10.54
CA ILE A 215 7.32 3.99 10.09
C ILE A 215 7.67 4.24 8.61
N THR A 216 6.70 4.66 7.80
CA THR A 216 6.86 4.87 6.36
C THR A 216 6.23 6.19 5.88
N ASP A 217 6.55 6.56 4.64
CA ASP A 217 6.09 7.77 3.94
C ASP A 217 6.31 9.10 4.69
N CYS A 218 7.45 9.21 5.37
CA CYS A 218 7.86 10.41 6.10
C CYS A 218 9.38 10.52 6.18
N ARG A 219 9.87 11.71 6.53
CA ARG A 219 11.26 11.95 6.91
C ARG A 219 11.40 12.07 8.42
N LEU A 220 12.58 11.77 8.96
CA LEU A 220 12.81 11.77 10.42
C LEU A 220 12.45 13.13 11.05
N GLU A 221 12.76 14.23 10.37
CA GLU A 221 12.53 15.60 10.81
C GLU A 221 11.04 15.96 10.86
N SER A 222 10.22 15.24 10.08
CA SER A 222 8.77 15.46 10.06
C SER A 222 8.04 14.76 11.20
N LEU A 223 8.68 13.77 11.84
CA LEU A 223 8.04 12.99 12.89
C LEU A 223 7.98 13.78 14.21
N LYS A 224 6.89 13.58 14.96
CA LYS A 224 6.67 14.17 16.28
C LYS A 224 5.99 13.16 17.20
N VAL A 225 6.37 13.17 18.48
CA VAL A 225 5.68 12.39 19.52
C VAL A 225 4.24 12.89 19.61
N GLY A 226 3.32 11.93 19.64
CA GLY A 226 1.89 12.19 19.73
C GLY A 226 1.21 12.50 18.41
N GLN A 227 1.90 12.47 17.28
CA GLN A 227 1.27 12.68 15.98
C GLN A 227 0.34 11.51 15.61
N PRO A 228 -0.76 11.76 14.89
CA PRO A 228 -1.65 10.72 14.42
C PRO A 228 -1.02 9.92 13.28
N VAL A 229 -1.17 8.60 13.35
CA VAL A 229 -0.70 7.64 12.34
C VAL A 229 -1.83 6.69 11.95
N GLN A 230 -1.73 6.13 10.75
CA GLN A 230 -2.58 5.06 10.25
C GLN A 230 -1.73 3.87 9.79
N MET A 231 -2.31 2.67 9.79
CA MET A 231 -1.60 1.46 9.38
C MET A 231 -1.67 1.29 7.86
N THR A 232 -0.55 0.90 7.25
CA THR A 232 -0.47 0.62 5.82
C THR A 232 0.23 -0.72 5.60
N PHE A 233 -0.32 -1.54 4.71
CA PHE A 233 0.26 -2.84 4.38
C PHE A 233 1.41 -2.68 3.38
N ARG A 234 2.61 -3.17 3.73
CA ARG A 234 3.84 -2.94 2.95
C ARG A 234 4.69 -4.20 2.87
N ARG A 235 5.56 -4.24 1.88
CA ARG A 235 6.66 -5.22 1.85
C ARG A 235 7.62 -4.89 3.00
N LYS A 236 7.83 -5.84 3.90
CA LYS A 236 8.76 -5.74 5.03
C LYS A 236 10.16 -6.19 4.62
N TYR A 237 10.28 -7.32 3.92
CA TYR A 237 11.56 -7.86 3.49
C TYR A 237 11.40 -8.74 2.23
N GLN A 238 12.54 -9.14 1.67
CA GLN A 238 12.64 -10.10 0.58
C GLN A 238 13.70 -11.15 0.94
N ASP A 239 13.29 -12.42 1.04
CA ASP A 239 14.19 -13.56 1.13
C ASP A 239 14.58 -13.95 -0.30
N GLN A 240 15.70 -13.41 -0.79
CA GLN A 240 16.16 -13.61 -2.16
C GLN A 240 16.49 -15.07 -2.45
N THR A 241 17.12 -15.77 -1.48
CA THR A 241 17.53 -17.18 -1.62
C THR A 241 16.34 -18.10 -1.88
N ARG A 242 15.18 -17.81 -1.26
CA ARG A 242 13.97 -18.62 -1.41
C ARG A 242 12.91 -17.97 -2.29
N SER A 243 13.19 -16.79 -2.86
CA SER A 243 12.23 -16.00 -3.64
C SER A 243 10.92 -15.70 -2.90
N ILE A 244 10.99 -15.46 -1.58
CA ILE A 244 9.81 -15.15 -0.75
C ILE A 244 9.77 -13.65 -0.44
N TYR A 245 8.58 -13.07 -0.52
CA TYR A 245 8.32 -11.68 -0.14
C TYR A 245 7.54 -11.64 1.18
N GLY A 246 8.15 -11.06 2.21
CA GLY A 246 7.49 -10.83 3.49
C GLY A 246 6.75 -9.52 3.47
N TYR A 247 5.45 -9.55 3.79
CA TYR A 247 4.64 -8.35 3.95
C TYR A 247 4.24 -8.20 5.42
N PHE A 248 4.12 -6.95 5.86
CA PHE A 248 3.62 -6.61 7.19
C PHE A 248 3.14 -5.16 7.20
N TRP A 249 2.45 -4.79 8.27
CA TRP A 249 1.93 -3.45 8.46
C TRP A 249 3.03 -2.48 8.94
N LYS A 250 2.99 -1.25 8.44
CA LYS A 250 3.84 -0.13 8.84
C LYS A 250 2.96 1.06 9.23
N ALA A 251 3.42 1.83 10.21
CA ALA A 251 2.78 3.07 10.62
C ALA A 251 3.09 4.19 9.61
N MET A 252 2.09 4.98 9.26
CA MET A 252 2.24 6.11 8.35
C MET A 252 1.59 7.35 8.98
N PRO A 253 2.31 8.48 9.12
CA PRO A 253 1.71 9.74 9.56
C PRO A 253 0.52 10.12 8.69
N ILE A 254 -0.59 10.53 9.32
CA ILE A 254 -1.76 11.03 8.59
C ILE A 254 -1.45 12.45 8.12
N ARG A 255 -1.64 12.69 6.82
CA ARG A 255 -1.48 14.00 6.17
C ARG A 255 -2.83 14.71 6.01
#